data_AF-A0A9W6Y5V6-F1
#
_entry.id   AF-A0A9W6Y5V6-F1
#
_cell.length_a   1.000
_cell.length_b   1.000
_cell.length_c   1.000
_cell.angle_alpha   90.00
_cell.angle_beta   90.00
_cell.angle_gamma   90.00
#
_symmetry.space_group_name_H-M   'P 1'
#
loop_
_entity.id
_entity.type
_entity.pdbx_description
1 polymer ?
#
loop_
_entity_poly.entity_id
_entity_poly.type
_entity_poly.pdbx_seq_one_letter_code
_entity_poly.pdbx_strand_id
1 'polypeptide(L)'
;MPSNGNKVLTTATVNPNIVKAEYAVRGALVLRSVQYTDRLARGDKSLPFDKVIPCNIGNPQVLEQEPIQFHRQVLALVNVPGLVDEPEVKKLFPPDAIERAKYYIDNIVGGTGAYGHSKGTNVVREEVARFMQRRDGHPADPEDIYLTDGASPAVQNSLLALIRDENDAILAPIPQYPLWRVP
;
A
#
# COMPACT_ATOMS: atom_id res chain seq x y z
N MET A 1 -37.66 5.85 23.68
CA MET A 1 -36.69 5.65 24.77
C MET A 1 -35.60 4.72 24.26
N PRO A 2 -34.30 5.04 24.37
CA PRO A 2 -33.27 4.10 23.98
C PRO A 2 -33.18 2.99 25.03
N SER A 3 -33.23 1.74 24.57
CA SER A 3 -33.16 0.53 25.38
C SER A 3 -31.84 0.44 26.15
N ASN A 4 -31.93 0.01 27.42
CA ASN A 4 -30.83 -0.30 28.33
C ASN A 4 -29.94 -1.48 27.83
N GLY A 5 -29.21 -1.29 26.73
CA GLY A 5 -28.17 -2.21 26.30
C GLY A 5 -26.89 -1.96 27.08
N ASN A 6 -26.32 -3.01 27.69
CA ASN A 6 -25.04 -2.94 28.38
C ASN A 6 -24.00 -2.24 27.51
N LYS A 7 -23.26 -1.28 28.08
CA LYS A 7 -22.18 -0.51 27.44
C LYS A 7 -20.93 -1.37 27.18
N VAL A 8 -21.10 -2.55 26.62
CA VAL A 8 -20.04 -3.53 26.37
C VAL A 8 -19.96 -3.74 24.87
N LEU A 9 -18.75 -3.66 24.32
CA LEU A 9 -18.50 -3.92 22.91
C LEU A 9 -18.71 -5.42 22.62
N THR A 10 -19.70 -5.74 21.81
CA THR A 10 -20.03 -7.10 21.34
C THR A 10 -20.30 -7.08 19.84
N THR A 11 -20.36 -8.25 19.19
CA THR A 11 -20.77 -8.36 17.77
C THR A 11 -22.18 -7.83 17.51
N ALA A 12 -23.06 -7.85 18.51
CA ALA A 12 -24.41 -7.30 18.41
C ALA A 12 -24.48 -5.78 18.55
N THR A 13 -23.44 -5.14 19.12
CA THR A 13 -23.41 -3.70 19.40
C THR A 13 -22.41 -2.94 18.53
N VAL A 14 -21.58 -3.62 17.73
CA VAL A 14 -20.67 -2.99 16.75
C VAL A 14 -21.44 -2.66 15.46
N ASN A 15 -20.90 -1.74 14.66
CA ASN A 15 -21.51 -1.35 13.37
C ASN A 15 -21.80 -2.60 12.50
N PRO A 16 -23.07 -2.84 12.10
CA PRO A 16 -23.44 -4.04 11.35
C PRO A 16 -22.72 -4.15 9.99
N ASN A 17 -22.28 -3.04 9.39
CA ASN A 17 -21.51 -3.06 8.15
C ASN A 17 -20.12 -3.70 8.35
N ILE A 18 -19.53 -3.59 9.54
CA ILE A 18 -18.28 -4.27 9.89
C ILE A 18 -18.52 -5.77 10.03
N VAL A 19 -19.67 -6.17 10.58
CA VAL A 19 -20.04 -7.58 10.77
C VAL A 19 -20.31 -8.27 9.43
N LYS A 20 -20.93 -7.57 8.48
CA LYS A 20 -21.24 -8.07 7.14
C LYS A 20 -20.04 -8.07 6.19
N ALA A 21 -19.03 -7.24 6.44
CA ALA A 21 -17.87 -7.11 5.56
C ALA A 21 -17.06 -8.43 5.51
N GLU A 22 -16.88 -8.96 4.30
CA GLU A 22 -16.07 -10.16 4.06
C GLU A 22 -14.81 -9.81 3.27
N TYR A 23 -13.63 -10.11 3.84
CA TYR A 23 -12.35 -9.94 3.17
C TYR A 23 -11.61 -11.28 3.00
N ALA A 24 -11.95 -11.99 1.93
CA ALA A 24 -11.54 -13.38 1.71
C ALA A 24 -10.02 -13.61 1.57
N VAL A 25 -9.22 -12.56 1.29
CA VAL A 25 -7.76 -12.67 1.08
C VAL A 25 -7.01 -13.12 2.34
N ARG A 26 -7.62 -13.00 3.53
CA ARG A 26 -7.06 -13.42 4.82
C ARG A 26 -8.01 -14.35 5.60
N GLY A 27 -8.75 -15.20 4.89
CA GLY A 27 -9.73 -16.13 5.48
C GLY A 27 -9.13 -17.38 6.12
N ALA A 28 -9.99 -18.39 6.35
CA ALA A 28 -9.64 -19.64 7.05
C ALA A 28 -8.44 -20.40 6.47
N LEU A 29 -8.26 -20.37 5.15
CA LEU A 29 -7.10 -21.00 4.50
C LEU A 29 -5.77 -20.38 4.95
N VAL A 30 -5.72 -19.06 5.13
CA VAL A 30 -4.52 -18.36 5.61
C VAL A 30 -4.26 -18.68 7.07
N LEU A 31 -5.30 -18.74 7.90
CA LEU A 31 -5.15 -19.17 9.29
C LEU A 31 -4.60 -20.60 9.39
N ARG A 32 -5.10 -21.48 8.53
CA ARG A 32 -4.62 -22.86 8.45
C ARG A 32 -3.19 -22.95 7.93
N SER A 33 -2.82 -22.13 6.95
CA SER A 33 -1.44 -22.08 6.45
C SER A 33 -0.46 -21.63 7.53
N VAL A 34 -0.82 -20.64 8.36
CA VAL A 34 -0.03 -20.21 9.53
C VAL A 34 0.16 -21.35 10.52
N GLN A 35 -0.91 -22.09 10.86
CA GLN A 35 -0.80 -23.25 11.76
C GLN A 35 0.17 -24.30 11.23
N TYR A 36 0.17 -24.58 9.92
CA TYR A 36 1.10 -25.53 9.32
C TYR A 36 2.54 -25.00 9.33
N THR A 37 2.75 -23.72 9.02
CA THR A 37 4.06 -23.07 9.13
C THR A 37 4.63 -23.20 10.56
N ASP A 38 3.81 -22.94 11.58
CA ASP A 38 4.23 -23.06 12.98
C ASP A 38 4.58 -24.51 13.38
N ARG A 39 3.80 -25.49 12.88
CA ARG A 39 4.09 -26.91 13.10
C ARG A 39 5.41 -27.33 12.47
N LEU A 40 5.65 -26.94 11.22
CA LEU A 40 6.90 -27.21 10.52
C LEU A 40 8.08 -26.55 11.23
N ALA A 41 7.93 -25.31 11.71
CA ALA A 41 8.96 -24.61 12.48
C ALA A 41 9.32 -25.31 13.81
N ARG A 42 8.37 -26.06 14.39
CA ARG A 42 8.58 -26.90 15.58
C ARG A 42 9.12 -28.31 15.26
N GLY A 43 9.43 -28.59 14.00
CA GLY A 43 10.01 -29.87 13.57
C GLY A 43 9.00 -31.00 13.38
N ASP A 44 7.71 -30.67 13.17
CA ASP A 44 6.69 -31.67 12.88
C ASP A 44 6.93 -32.34 11.52
N LYS A 45 7.29 -33.63 11.52
CA LYS A 45 7.53 -34.46 10.33
C LYS A 45 6.31 -35.25 9.88
N SER A 46 5.15 -35.09 10.53
CA SER A 46 3.92 -35.81 10.16
C SER A 46 3.21 -35.21 8.94
N LEU A 47 3.56 -33.99 8.54
CA LEU A 47 2.99 -33.33 7.37
C LEU A 47 3.61 -33.88 6.08
N PRO A 48 2.84 -34.03 4.99
CA PRO A 48 3.33 -34.57 3.72
C PRO A 48 4.17 -33.55 2.90
N PHE A 49 4.63 -32.48 3.53
CA PHE A 49 5.39 -31.38 2.94
C PHE A 49 6.28 -30.74 4.01
N ASP A 50 7.32 -30.03 3.59
CA ASP A 50 8.34 -29.41 4.43
C ASP A 50 8.26 -27.87 4.48
N LYS A 51 7.54 -27.27 3.53
CA LYS A 51 7.36 -25.81 3.42
C LYS A 51 5.93 -25.46 3.00
N VAL A 52 5.44 -24.34 3.53
CA VAL A 52 4.23 -23.67 3.06
C VAL A 52 4.65 -22.52 2.13
N ILE A 53 4.13 -22.53 0.89
CA ILE A 53 4.39 -21.46 -0.09
C ILE A 53 3.12 -20.61 -0.24
N PRO A 54 3.15 -19.30 0.09
CA PRO A 54 1.98 -18.45 0.01
C PRO A 54 1.70 -18.04 -1.44
N CYS A 55 0.81 -18.79 -2.12
CA CYS A 55 0.33 -18.46 -3.47
C CYS A 55 -1.00 -17.69 -3.47
N ASN A 56 -1.40 -17.14 -2.32
CA ASN A 56 -2.70 -16.50 -2.11
C ASN A 56 -2.67 -14.97 -2.22
N ILE A 57 -1.49 -14.34 -2.16
CA ILE A 57 -1.31 -12.89 -2.20
C ILE A 57 -0.22 -12.57 -3.21
N GLY A 58 -0.46 -11.59 -4.08
CA GLY A 58 0.57 -10.99 -4.92
C GLY A 58 1.55 -10.16 -4.08
N ASN A 59 2.46 -10.84 -3.39
CA ASN A 59 3.53 -10.22 -2.59
C ASN A 59 4.91 -10.69 -3.13
N PRO A 60 5.38 -10.11 -4.25
CA PRO A 60 6.46 -10.72 -5.01
C PRO A 60 7.80 -10.76 -4.27
N GLN A 61 8.09 -9.79 -3.41
CA GLN A 61 9.35 -9.76 -2.65
C GLN A 61 9.41 -10.86 -1.57
N VAL A 62 8.27 -11.35 -1.08
CA VAL A 62 8.22 -12.55 -0.21
C VAL A 62 8.52 -13.83 -1.00
N LEU A 63 8.28 -13.80 -2.32
CA LEU A 63 8.61 -14.87 -3.27
C LEU A 63 9.93 -14.57 -4.01
N GLU A 64 10.87 -13.90 -3.33
CA GLU A 64 12.25 -13.71 -3.78
C GLU A 64 12.42 -12.80 -5.01
N GLN A 65 11.40 -12.03 -5.41
CA GLN A 65 11.63 -10.96 -6.39
C GLN A 65 12.62 -9.94 -5.81
N GLU A 66 13.77 -9.80 -6.47
CA GLU A 66 14.76 -8.81 -6.07
C GLU A 66 14.19 -7.38 -6.16
N PRO A 67 14.44 -6.52 -5.16
CA PRO A 67 14.05 -5.13 -5.25
C PRO A 67 14.81 -4.41 -6.37
N ILE A 68 14.12 -3.52 -7.08
CA ILE A 68 14.78 -2.63 -8.04
C ILE A 68 15.78 -1.74 -7.29
N GLN A 69 17.06 -1.93 -7.60
CA GLN A 69 18.17 -1.35 -6.84
C GLN A 69 18.15 0.18 -6.84
N PHE A 70 17.88 0.80 -8.00
CA PHE A 70 17.82 2.26 -8.14
C PHE A 70 16.87 2.91 -7.13
N HIS A 71 15.67 2.33 -6.94
CA HIS A 71 14.70 2.86 -5.98
C HIS A 71 15.20 2.77 -4.54
N ARG A 72 15.84 1.64 -4.18
CA ARG A 72 16.42 1.44 -2.84
C ARG A 72 17.54 2.43 -2.57
N GLN A 73 18.38 2.68 -3.56
CA GLN A 73 19.50 3.63 -3.49
C GLN A 73 19.01 5.06 -3.26
N VAL A 74 18.07 5.53 -4.08
CA VAL A 74 17.50 6.88 -3.92
C VAL A 74 16.82 7.03 -2.57
N LEU A 75 16.00 6.06 -2.16
CA LEU A 75 15.31 6.10 -0.86
C LEU A 75 16.29 6.11 0.32
N ALA A 76 17.40 5.37 0.23
CA ALA A 76 18.43 5.39 1.28
C ALA A 76 19.07 6.79 1.41
N LEU A 77 19.45 7.39 0.28
CA LEU A 77 20.07 8.71 0.24
C LEU A 77 19.13 9.83 0.71
N VAL A 78 17.85 9.78 0.33
CA VAL A 78 16.88 10.80 0.76
C VAL A 78 16.57 10.68 2.26
N ASN A 79 16.60 9.48 2.84
CA ASN A 79 16.38 9.29 4.27
C ASN A 79 17.62 9.58 5.15
N VAL A 80 18.81 9.62 4.55
CA VAL A 80 20.05 10.03 5.21
C VAL A 80 20.72 11.13 4.37
N PRO A 81 20.12 12.33 4.30
CA PRO A 81 20.45 13.34 3.28
C PRO A 81 21.91 13.79 3.33
N GLY A 82 22.55 13.80 4.50
CA GLY A 82 23.98 14.15 4.63
C GLY A 82 24.92 13.25 3.81
N LEU A 83 24.50 12.03 3.46
CA LEU A 83 25.33 11.13 2.65
C LEU A 83 25.57 11.65 1.23
N VAL A 84 24.66 12.45 0.66
CA VAL A 84 24.80 12.90 -0.73
C VAL A 84 25.94 13.90 -0.93
N ASP A 85 26.49 14.45 0.15
CA ASP A 85 27.59 15.43 0.12
C ASP A 85 28.95 14.81 0.49
N GLU A 86 28.96 13.58 0.99
CA GLU A 86 30.19 12.86 1.32
C GLU A 86 30.92 12.41 0.04
N PRO A 87 32.24 12.66 -0.11
CA PRO A 87 32.99 12.24 -1.29
C PRO A 87 32.91 10.74 -1.57
N GLU A 88 32.80 9.94 -0.51
CA GLU A 88 32.74 8.48 -0.55
C GLU A 88 31.42 7.95 -1.14
N VAL A 89 30.35 8.76 -1.17
CA VAL A 89 29.04 8.34 -1.70
C VAL A 89 29.12 7.90 -3.16
N LYS A 90 30.02 8.52 -3.95
CA LYS A 90 30.26 8.19 -5.36
C LYS A 90 30.88 6.81 -5.57
N LYS A 91 31.46 6.21 -4.52
CA LYS A 91 31.98 4.84 -4.55
C LYS A 91 30.90 3.80 -4.26
N LEU A 92 29.81 4.21 -3.60
CA LEU A 92 28.75 3.32 -3.10
C LEU A 92 27.47 3.40 -3.93
N PHE A 93 27.19 4.55 -4.54
CA PHE A 93 25.95 4.82 -5.26
C PHE A 93 26.26 5.32 -6.68
N PRO A 94 25.44 4.93 -7.67
CA PRO A 94 25.62 5.41 -9.03
C PRO A 94 25.27 6.91 -9.13
N PRO A 95 25.87 7.65 -10.08
CA PRO A 95 25.70 9.10 -10.19
C PRO A 95 24.25 9.57 -10.35
N ASP A 96 23.45 8.82 -11.10
CA ASP A 96 22.03 9.10 -11.35
C ASP A 96 21.15 8.93 -10.10
N ALA A 97 21.46 7.97 -9.22
CA ALA A 97 20.78 7.82 -7.94
C ALA A 97 21.10 8.98 -6.99
N ILE A 98 22.37 9.43 -6.98
CA ILE A 98 22.79 10.59 -6.18
C ILE A 98 22.11 11.86 -6.68
N GLU A 99 22.12 12.10 -8.00
CA GLU A 99 21.45 13.24 -8.63
C GLU A 99 19.95 13.24 -8.32
N ARG A 100 19.29 12.08 -8.46
CA ARG A 100 17.88 11.92 -8.14
C ARG A 100 17.59 12.21 -6.66
N ALA A 101 18.44 11.72 -5.76
CA ALA A 101 18.27 11.97 -4.33
C ALA A 101 18.42 13.46 -4.00
N LYS A 102 19.44 14.14 -4.55
CA LYS A 102 19.62 15.59 -4.39
C LYS A 102 18.40 16.37 -4.89
N TYR A 103 17.90 16.02 -6.07
CA TYR A 103 16.68 16.63 -6.61
C TYR A 103 15.49 16.52 -5.63
N TYR A 104 15.26 15.36 -5.01
CA TYR A 104 14.21 15.25 -4.00
C TYR A 104 14.51 16.03 -2.72
N ILE A 105 15.75 15.98 -2.22
CA ILE A 105 16.13 16.73 -1.01
C ILE A 105 15.88 18.23 -1.18
N ASP A 106 16.20 18.78 -2.35
CA ASP A 106 16.05 20.20 -2.65
C ASP A 106 14.58 20.62 -2.87
N ASN A 107 13.71 19.69 -3.26
CA ASN A 107 12.32 19.98 -3.66
C ASN A 107 11.26 19.45 -2.67
N ILE A 108 11.65 18.73 -1.62
CA ILE A 108 10.75 18.28 -0.55
C ILE A 108 10.96 19.16 0.68
N VAL A 109 10.08 20.16 0.84
CA VAL A 109 10.10 21.06 1.99
C VAL A 109 9.94 20.28 3.29
N GLY A 110 10.89 20.42 4.21
CA GLY A 110 10.91 19.68 5.48
C GLY A 110 11.45 18.25 5.39
N GLY A 111 11.94 17.83 4.21
CA GLY A 111 12.48 16.48 3.97
C GLY A 111 11.40 15.40 4.06
N THR A 112 11.82 14.14 4.14
CA THR A 112 10.90 12.99 4.19
C THR A 112 10.23 12.75 5.55
N GLY A 113 10.60 13.53 6.58
CA GLY A 113 10.05 13.39 7.93
C GLY A 113 8.89 14.33 8.24
N ALA A 114 8.69 15.39 7.45
CA ALA A 114 7.65 16.38 7.67
C ALA A 114 6.32 15.98 7.00
N TYR A 115 5.22 16.56 7.48
CA TYR A 115 3.96 16.50 6.75
C TYR A 115 4.09 17.24 5.41
N GLY A 116 3.65 16.58 4.33
CA GLY A 116 3.49 17.21 3.02
C GLY A 116 2.13 17.88 2.85
N HIS A 117 1.87 18.38 1.64
CA HIS A 117 0.53 18.81 1.24
C HIS A 117 -0.45 17.62 1.32
N SER A 118 -1.72 17.88 1.59
CA SER A 118 -2.79 16.86 1.67
C SER A 118 -3.01 16.03 0.40
N LYS A 119 -2.53 16.48 -0.76
CA LYS A 119 -2.57 15.75 -2.04
C LYS A 119 -1.31 14.90 -2.24
N GLY A 120 -0.34 15.03 -1.34
CA GLY A 120 1.01 14.54 -1.50
C GLY A 120 2.00 15.61 -1.96
N THR A 121 3.28 15.28 -1.82
CA THR A 121 4.42 16.12 -2.16
C THR A 121 4.37 16.61 -3.61
N ASN A 122 4.47 17.93 -3.82
CA ASN A 122 4.31 18.56 -5.13
C ASN A 122 5.26 18.01 -6.20
N VAL A 123 6.56 17.91 -5.90
CA VAL A 123 7.56 17.40 -6.85
C VAL A 123 7.23 16.00 -7.36
N VAL A 124 6.66 15.15 -6.50
CA VAL A 124 6.25 13.79 -6.87
C VAL A 124 4.98 13.81 -7.73
N ARG A 125 4.00 14.68 -7.41
CA ARG A 125 2.79 14.85 -8.24
C ARG A 125 3.13 15.33 -9.64
N GLU A 126 4.07 16.26 -9.77
CA GLU A 126 4.57 16.72 -11.08
C GLU A 126 5.24 15.59 -11.87
N GLU A 127 6.04 14.75 -11.22
CA GLU A 127 6.65 13.59 -11.88
C GLU A 127 5.61 12.56 -12.35
N VAL A 128 4.57 12.31 -11.55
CA VAL A 128 3.45 11.43 -11.92
C VAL A 128 2.70 12.01 -13.13
N ALA A 129 2.39 13.31 -13.13
CA ALA A 129 1.78 13.99 -14.26
C ALA A 129 2.64 13.85 -15.53
N ARG A 130 3.94 14.14 -15.44
CA ARG A 130 4.88 13.96 -16.54
C ARG A 130 4.94 12.50 -17.03
N PHE A 131 4.86 11.53 -16.12
CA PHE A 131 4.82 10.11 -16.48
C PHE A 131 3.54 9.77 -17.25
N MET A 132 2.37 10.18 -16.76
CA MET A 132 1.09 9.97 -17.44
C MET A 132 1.09 10.61 -18.83
N GLN A 133 1.57 11.84 -18.94
CA GLN A 133 1.66 12.53 -20.22
C GLN A 133 2.56 11.81 -21.23
N ARG A 134 3.71 11.27 -20.78
CA ARG A 134 4.58 10.48 -21.68
C ARG A 134 3.95 9.15 -22.07
N ARG A 135 3.22 8.50 -21.17
CA ARG A 135 2.54 7.21 -21.43
C ARG A 135 1.38 7.36 -22.39
N ASP A 136 0.58 8.42 -22.22
CA ASP A 136 -0.72 8.58 -22.88
C ASP A 136 -0.69 9.56 -24.06
N GLY A 137 0.35 10.40 -24.17
CA GLY A 137 0.46 11.42 -25.22
C GLY A 137 -0.45 12.64 -24.99
N HIS A 138 -1.06 12.76 -23.81
CA HIS A 138 -1.99 13.83 -23.45
C HIS A 138 -1.52 14.59 -22.19
N PRO A 139 -1.74 15.91 -22.08
CA PRO A 139 -1.40 16.66 -20.87
C PRO A 139 -2.06 16.05 -19.62
N ALA A 140 -1.31 16.05 -18.51
CA ALA A 140 -1.83 15.69 -17.19
C ALA A 140 -1.52 16.82 -16.21
N ASP A 141 -2.48 17.18 -15.36
CA ASP A 141 -2.34 18.22 -14.36
C ASP A 141 -1.93 17.62 -13.00
N PRO A 142 -0.82 18.07 -12.38
CA PRO A 142 -0.44 17.71 -11.01
C PRO A 142 -1.53 17.99 -9.95
N GLU A 143 -2.45 18.91 -10.21
CA GLU A 143 -3.55 19.24 -9.30
C GLU A 143 -4.69 18.22 -9.30
N ASP A 144 -4.77 17.38 -10.33
CA ASP A 144 -5.72 16.26 -10.40
C ASP A 144 -5.18 14.99 -9.72
N ILE A 145 -3.94 15.02 -9.20
CA ILE A 145 -3.25 13.86 -8.66
C ILE A 145 -3.25 13.88 -7.12
N TYR A 146 -3.70 12.77 -6.54
CA TYR A 146 -3.67 12.52 -5.10
C TYR A 146 -2.79 11.30 -4.81
N LEU A 147 -1.69 11.53 -4.09
CA LEU A 147 -0.84 10.45 -3.57
C LEU A 147 -1.52 9.84 -2.34
N THR A 148 -1.54 8.52 -2.28
CA THR A 148 -2.19 7.73 -1.22
C THR A 148 -1.30 6.56 -0.81
N ASP A 149 -1.52 6.01 0.38
CA ASP A 149 -0.80 4.85 0.91
C ASP A 149 -1.21 3.55 0.19
N GLY A 150 -0.78 3.45 -1.06
CA GLY A 150 -1.25 2.45 -2.02
C GLY A 150 -2.63 2.79 -2.59
N ALA A 151 -3.16 1.93 -3.46
CA ALA A 151 -4.43 2.18 -4.14
C ALA A 151 -5.66 1.99 -3.23
N SER A 152 -5.56 1.21 -2.14
CA SER A 152 -6.71 0.85 -1.32
C SER A 152 -7.41 2.05 -0.66
N PRO A 153 -6.70 3.02 -0.05
CA PRO A 153 -7.33 4.23 0.48
C PRO A 153 -8.00 5.08 -0.60
N ALA A 154 -7.44 5.16 -1.81
CA ALA A 154 -8.05 5.89 -2.91
C ALA A 154 -9.41 5.29 -3.31
N VAL A 155 -9.48 3.96 -3.39
CA VAL A 155 -10.75 3.24 -3.62
C VAL A 155 -11.74 3.53 -2.50
N GLN A 156 -11.35 3.33 -1.24
CA GLN A 156 -12.21 3.56 -0.09
C GLN A 156 -12.77 4.99 -0.06
N ASN A 157 -11.92 6.00 -0.25
CA ASN A 157 -12.32 7.40 -0.25
C ASN A 157 -13.27 7.71 -1.41
N SER A 158 -13.03 7.12 -2.59
CA SER A 158 -13.92 7.29 -3.74
C SER A 158 -15.30 6.69 -3.48
N LEU A 159 -15.35 5.49 -2.89
CA LEU A 159 -16.61 4.81 -2.55
C LEU A 159 -17.39 5.61 -1.48
N LEU A 160 -16.71 6.07 -0.43
CA LEU A 160 -17.31 6.88 0.63
C LEU A 160 -17.82 8.24 0.12
N ALA A 161 -17.16 8.83 -0.88
CA ALA A 161 -17.59 10.09 -1.46
C ALA A 161 -18.79 9.95 -2.41
N LEU A 162 -18.94 8.80 -3.06
CA LEU A 162 -19.93 8.56 -4.11
C LEU A 162 -21.21 7.88 -3.62
N ILE A 163 -21.13 6.98 -2.64
CA ILE A 163 -22.28 6.22 -2.12
C ILE A 163 -22.96 7.03 -1.01
N ARG A 164 -24.23 7.39 -1.22
CA ARG A 164 -25.02 8.17 -0.25
C ARG A 164 -25.76 7.28 0.74
N ASP A 165 -26.38 6.22 0.24
CA ASP A 165 -27.18 5.26 1.00
C ASP A 165 -27.29 3.92 0.26
N GLU A 166 -28.05 2.97 0.81
CA GLU A 166 -28.22 1.61 0.28
C GLU A 166 -28.86 1.52 -1.12
N ASN A 167 -29.39 2.61 -1.67
CA ASN A 167 -29.97 2.63 -3.01
C ASN A 167 -28.94 2.95 -4.11
N ASP A 168 -27.73 3.38 -3.74
CA ASP A 168 -26.63 3.58 -4.67
C ASP A 168 -25.92 2.24 -4.95
N ALA A 169 -25.54 2.02 -6.21
CA ALA A 169 -24.91 0.78 -6.66
C ALA A 169 -23.70 1.05 -7.54
N ILE A 170 -22.74 0.12 -7.52
CA ILE A 170 -21.51 0.18 -8.32
C ILE A 170 -21.39 -1.10 -9.13
N LEU A 171 -21.04 -0.93 -10.41
CA LEU A 171 -20.72 -2.06 -11.27
C LEU A 171 -19.36 -2.64 -10.89
N ALA A 172 -19.34 -3.91 -10.49
CA ALA A 172 -18.11 -4.67 -10.23
C ALA A 172 -18.01 -5.85 -11.21
N PRO A 173 -16.84 -6.08 -11.84
CA PRO A 173 -16.64 -7.21 -12.72
C PRO A 173 -16.68 -8.53 -11.94
N ILE A 174 -17.03 -9.64 -12.60
CA ILE A 174 -16.92 -10.98 -12.01
C ILE A 174 -16.00 -11.83 -12.90
N PRO A 175 -14.90 -12.39 -12.36
CA PRO A 175 -14.42 -12.28 -10.98
C PRO A 175 -13.80 -10.90 -10.64
N GLN A 176 -13.96 -10.41 -9.41
CA GLN A 176 -13.32 -9.17 -8.91
C GLN A 176 -12.18 -9.40 -7.91
N TYR A 177 -11.32 -8.38 -7.76
CA TYR A 177 -10.52 -8.21 -6.57
C TYR A 177 -11.44 -7.80 -5.38
N PRO A 178 -11.41 -8.51 -4.25
CA PRO A 178 -12.41 -8.38 -3.19
C PRO A 178 -12.41 -7.04 -2.44
N LEU A 179 -11.41 -6.18 -2.65
CA LEU A 179 -11.44 -4.79 -2.14
C LEU A 179 -12.68 -4.01 -2.60
N TRP A 180 -13.20 -4.30 -3.80
CA TRP A 180 -14.38 -3.65 -4.36
C TRP A 180 -15.70 -4.19 -3.81
N ARG A 181 -15.66 -5.24 -2.97
CA ARG A 181 -16.86 -5.79 -2.37
C ARG A 181 -17.28 -4.89 -1.21
N VAL A 182 -18.21 -3.99 -1.49
CA VAL A 182 -18.96 -3.23 -0.48
C VAL A 182 -20.02 -4.19 0.11
N PRO A 183 -20.23 -4.22 1.44
CA PRO A 183 -21.24 -5.07 2.08
C PRO A 183 -22.68 -4.74 1.68
#